data_AF-A0A916FWY9-F1
#
_entry.id   AF-A0A916FWY9-F1
#
_cell.length_a   1.000
_cell.length_b   1.000
_cell.length_c   1.000
_cell.angle_alpha   90.00
_cell.angle_beta   90.00
_cell.angle_gamma   90.00
#
_symmetry.space_group_name_H-M   'P 1'
#
loop_
_entity.id
_entity.type
_entity.pdbx_description
1 polymer ?
#
loop_
_entity_poly.entity_id
_entity_poly.type
_entity_poly.pdbx_seq_one_letter_code
_entity_poly.pdbx_strand_id
1 'polypeptide(L)'
;MDGYTFDSLSEARRYGELKIEELAGNISALKVHPRFCLDVNGVHVCDYEADFTYCRNGRFVVEDVKSTATVTRLYRVKKKLMLAVLGITIQEVYGT
;
A
#
# COMPACT_ATOMS: atom_id res chain seq x y z
N MET A 1 -6.10 15.97 4.68
CA MET A 1 -4.90 15.98 5.53
C MET A 1 -3.73 16.06 4.58
N ASP A 2 -2.80 17.01 4.73
CA ASP A 2 -1.58 17.15 3.89
C ASP A 2 -1.79 17.12 2.36
N GLY A 3 -2.97 17.49 1.87
CA GLY A 3 -3.32 17.45 0.44
C GLY A 3 -3.76 16.10 -0.13
N TYR A 4 -3.77 15.03 0.68
CA TYR A 4 -4.24 13.70 0.26
C TYR A 4 -5.74 13.53 0.47
N THR A 5 -6.37 12.83 -0.49
CA THR A 5 -7.74 12.31 -0.40
C THR A 5 -7.65 10.82 -0.14
N PHE A 6 -8.23 10.35 0.95
CA PHE A 6 -8.25 8.93 1.31
C PHE A 6 -9.58 8.30 0.92
N ASP A 7 -9.55 7.04 0.50
CA ASP A 7 -10.73 6.29 0.09
C ASP A 7 -11.57 5.81 1.29
N SER A 8 -10.99 5.84 2.49
CA SER A 8 -11.70 5.47 3.72
C SER A 8 -11.22 6.20 4.97
N LEU A 9 -12.08 6.25 5.99
CA LEU A 9 -11.72 6.75 7.32
C LEU A 9 -10.64 5.89 7.99
N SER A 10 -10.63 4.58 7.74
CA SER A 10 -9.59 3.67 8.25
C SER A 10 -8.22 3.98 7.65
N GLU A 11 -8.17 4.28 6.36
CA GLU A 11 -6.93 4.67 5.67
C GLU A 11 -6.41 6.01 6.19
N ALA A 12 -7.29 7.01 6.34
CA ALA A 12 -6.93 8.30 6.92
C ALA A 12 -6.40 8.17 8.37
N ARG A 13 -7.01 7.29 9.19
CA ARG A 13 -6.49 6.99 10.53
C ARG A 13 -5.11 6.35 10.47
N ARG A 14 -4.92 5.35 9.61
CA ARG A 14 -3.65 4.66 9.45
C ARG A 14 -2.54 5.59 8.97
N TYR A 15 -2.85 6.52 8.07
CA TYR A 15 -1.92 7.57 7.67
C TYR A 15 -1.43 8.38 8.87
N GLY A 16 -2.34 8.81 9.76
CA GLY A 16 -1.98 9.53 10.98
C GLY A 16 -1.03 8.74 11.89
N GLU A 17 -1.28 7.44 12.06
CA GLU A 17 -0.38 6.54 12.81
C GLU A 17 1.00 6.44 12.16
N LEU A 18 1.06 6.20 10.84
CA LEU A 18 2.31 6.10 10.09
C LEU A 18 3.11 7.41 10.14
N LYS A 19 2.43 8.57 10.11
CA LYS A 19 3.08 9.88 10.30
C LYS A 19 3.72 10.01 11.69
N ILE A 20 3.04 9.56 12.74
CA ILE A 20 3.61 9.53 14.09
C ILE A 20 4.82 8.61 14.14
N GLU A 21 4.73 7.42 13.53
CA GLU A 21 5.85 6.49 13.45
C GLU A 21 7.04 7.05 12.66
N GLU A 22 6.80 7.79 11.59
CA GLU A 22 7.83 8.47 10.81
C GLU A 22 8.53 9.56 11.62
N LEU A 23 7.75 10.38 12.34
CA LEU A 23 8.28 11.42 13.24
C LEU A 23 9.10 10.82 14.39
N ALA A 24 8.71 9.66 14.90
CA ALA A 24 9.45 8.92 15.92
C ALA A 24 10.72 8.23 15.38
N GLY A 25 10.93 8.22 14.05
CA GLY A 25 12.07 7.55 13.41
C GLY A 25 11.91 6.03 13.27
N ASN A 26 10.74 5.47 13.53
CA ASN A 26 10.46 4.03 13.40
C ASN A 26 10.29 3.60 11.94
N ILE A 27 9.82 4.53 11.10
CA ILE A 27 9.78 4.38 9.65
C ILE A 27 10.39 5.61 8.96
N SER A 28 10.65 5.49 7.66
CA SER A 28 11.13 6.59 6.84
C SER A 28 10.58 6.50 5.42
N ALA A 29 10.69 7.60 4.66
CA ALA A 29 10.28 7.69 3.27
C ALA A 29 8.81 7.29 3.05
N LEU A 30 7.91 7.73 3.94
CA LEU A 30 6.48 7.48 3.79
C LEU A 30 5.96 8.15 2.52
N LYS A 31 5.29 7.37 1.68
CA LYS A 31 4.53 7.84 0.51
C LYS A 31 3.10 7.35 0.59
N VAL A 32 2.19 8.18 0.12
CA VAL A 32 0.76 7.91 0.00
C VAL A 32 0.41 7.70 -1.47
N HIS A 33 -0.45 6.73 -1.77
CA HIS A 33 -0.88 6.35 -3.12
C HIS A 33 0.25 6.08 -4.14
N PRO A 34 1.34 5.36 -3.79
CA PRO A 34 2.36 5.00 -4.77
C PRO A 34 1.81 3.99 -5.79
N ARG A 35 2.13 4.23 -7.07
CA ARG A 35 1.72 3.40 -8.20
C ARG A 35 2.84 2.47 -8.66
N PHE A 36 2.45 1.25 -9.00
CA PHE A 36 3.31 0.19 -9.52
C PHE A 36 2.75 -0.30 -10.85
N CYS A 37 3.54 -0.21 -11.92
CA CYS A 37 3.20 -0.76 -13.23
C CYS A 37 3.45 -2.27 -13.23
N LEU A 38 2.43 -3.05 -13.59
CA LEU A 38 2.54 -4.51 -13.70
C LEU A 38 2.55 -4.90 -15.18
N ASP A 39 3.76 -5.00 -15.72
CA ASP A 39 3.99 -5.38 -17.12
C ASP A 39 4.52 -6.82 -17.20
N VAL A 40 3.97 -7.62 -18.10
CA VAL A 40 4.36 -9.03 -18.30
C VAL A 40 4.69 -9.25 -19.76
N ASN A 41 5.91 -9.71 -20.05
CA ASN A 41 6.40 -9.95 -21.41
C ASN A 41 6.20 -8.75 -22.37
N GLY A 42 6.40 -7.53 -21.86
CA GLY A 42 6.23 -6.29 -22.62
C GLY A 42 4.78 -5.83 -22.81
N VAL A 43 3.80 -6.52 -22.21
CA VAL A 43 2.39 -6.13 -22.24
C VAL A 43 1.99 -5.53 -20.89
N HIS A 44 1.40 -4.34 -20.91
CA HIS A 44 0.84 -3.71 -19.71
C HIS A 44 -0.43 -4.44 -19.27
N VAL A 45 -0.39 -5.02 -18.07
CA VAL A 45 -1.55 -5.74 -17.51
C VAL A 45 -2.43 -4.79 -16.73
N CYS A 46 -1.86 -4.05 -15.77
CA CYS A 46 -2.54 -3.00 -15.03
C CYS A 46 -1.58 -2.22 -14.14
N ASP A 47 -2.06 -1.09 -13.61
CA ASP A 47 -1.46 -0.46 -12.44
C ASP A 47 -2.02 -1.03 -11.13
N TYR A 48 -1.13 -1.11 -10.14
CA TYR A 48 -1.47 -1.28 -8.75
C TYR A 48 -1.14 0.01 -7.99
N GLU A 49 -2.14 0.60 -7.34
CA GLU A 49 -1.97 1.74 -6.44
C GLU A 49 -2.12 1.21 -5.02
N ALA A 50 -1.07 1.34 -4.22
CA ALA A 50 -1.09 0.95 -2.81
C ALA A 50 -1.54 2.14 -1.96
N ASP A 51 -2.02 1.90 -0.75
CA ASP A 51 -2.37 3.01 0.15
C ASP A 51 -1.07 3.70 0.63
N PHE A 52 -0.07 2.91 1.06
CA PHE A 52 1.18 3.43 1.60
C PHE A 52 2.42 2.63 1.16
N THR A 53 3.55 3.33 1.06
CA THR A 53 4.88 2.71 1.09
C THR A 53 5.80 3.42 2.06
N TYR A 54 6.71 2.69 2.67
CA TYR A 54 7.72 3.24 3.59
C TYR A 54 8.85 2.24 3.82
N CYS A 55 9.91 2.69 4.47
CA CYS A 55 11.01 1.86 4.94
C CYS A 55 10.90 1.66 6.46
N ARG A 56 10.89 0.39 6.92
CA ARG A 56 10.92 0.01 8.34
C ARG A 56 12.07 -0.96 8.58
N ASN A 57 12.97 -0.65 9.51
CA ASN A 57 14.13 -1.51 9.83
C ASN A 57 14.95 -1.90 8.58
N GLY A 58 15.17 -0.95 7.66
CA GLY A 58 15.89 -1.19 6.40
C GLY A 58 15.14 -2.00 5.34
N ARG A 59 13.86 -2.33 5.56
CA ARG A 59 13.02 -3.07 4.60
C ARG A 59 11.99 -2.16 3.98
N PHE A 60 11.83 -2.27 2.66
CA PHE A 60 10.75 -1.63 1.92
C PHE A 60 9.43 -2.34 2.21
N VAL A 61 8.40 -1.58 2.54
CA VAL A 61 7.06 -2.08 2.87
C VAL A 61 6.06 -1.43 1.92
N VAL A 62 5.17 -2.25 1.37
CA VAL A 62 3.93 -1.83 0.70
C VAL A 62 2.78 -2.24 1.60
N GLU A 63 2.02 -1.28 2.08
CA GLU A 63 0.92 -1.49 3.02
C GLU A 63 -0.40 -1.01 2.43
N ASP A 64 -1.43 -1.86 2.53
CA ASP A 64 -2.80 -1.59 2.13
C ASP A 64 -3.72 -1.74 3.34
N VAL A 65 -4.53 -0.73 3.59
CA VAL A 65 -5.61 -0.77 4.56
C VAL A 65 -6.80 -1.47 3.92
N LYS A 66 -7.36 -2.44 4.64
CA LYS A 66 -8.47 -3.26 4.17
C LYS A 66 -9.53 -3.39 5.24
N SER A 67 -10.75 -3.61 4.76
CA SER A 67 -11.84 -4.15 5.57
C SER A 67 -12.30 -5.46 4.93
N THR A 68 -12.85 -6.38 5.71
CA THR A 68 -13.34 -7.66 5.17
C THR A 68 -14.35 -7.47 4.03
N ALA A 69 -15.15 -6.42 4.10
CA ALA A 69 -16.12 -6.04 3.06
C ALA A 69 -15.49 -5.55 1.74
N THR A 70 -14.27 -4.99 1.78
CA THR A 70 -13.61 -4.35 0.62
C THR A 70 -12.59 -5.25 -0.08
N VAL A 71 -12.30 -6.44 0.46
CA VAL A 71 -11.41 -7.42 -0.20
C VAL A 71 -12.13 -8.07 -1.39
N THR A 72 -11.99 -7.45 -2.57
CA THR A 72 -12.59 -7.94 -3.82
C THR A 72 -11.77 -9.06 -4.47
N ARG A 73 -12.39 -9.79 -5.41
CA ARG A 73 -11.68 -10.78 -6.25
C ARG A 73 -10.57 -10.12 -7.09
N LEU A 74 -10.82 -8.92 -7.62
CA LEU A 74 -9.85 -8.18 -8.42
C LEU A 74 -8.61 -7.80 -7.61
N TYR A 75 -8.81 -7.29 -6.40
CA TYR A 75 -7.71 -6.98 -5.50
C TYR A 75 -6.83 -8.21 -5.22
N ARG A 76 -7.43 -9.37 -4.92
CA ARG A 76 -6.67 -10.61 -4.67
C ARG A 76 -5.82 -11.03 -5.87
N VAL A 77 -6.31 -10.81 -7.09
CA VAL A 77 -5.54 -11.07 -8.32
C VAL A 77 -4.39 -10.08 -8.44
N LYS A 78 -4.66 -8.77 -8.32
CA LYS A 78 -3.60 -7.76 -8.40
C LYS A 78 -2.52 -7.93 -7.33
N LYS A 79 -2.88 -8.32 -6.11
CA LYS A 79 -1.95 -8.66 -5.04
C LYS A 79 -1.04 -9.83 -5.41
N LYS A 80 -1.58 -10.89 -6.01
CA LYS A 80 -0.77 -12.01 -6.54
C LYS A 80 0.13 -11.57 -7.69
N LEU A 81 -0.33 -10.66 -8.55
CA LEU A 81 0.47 -10.10 -9.63
C LEU A 81 1.63 -9.24 -9.11
N MET A 82 1.41 -8.41 -8.08
CA MET A 82 2.49 -7.65 -7.42
C MET A 82 3.61 -8.57 -6.95
N LEU A 83 3.26 -9.71 -6.34
CA LEU A 83 4.24 -10.72 -5.94
C LEU A 83 4.91 -11.38 -7.17
N ALA A 84 4.13 -11.81 -8.16
CA ALA A 84 4.65 -12.55 -9.30
C ALA A 84 5.54 -11.70 -10.24
N VAL A 85 5.21 -10.41 -10.41
CA VAL A 85 5.88 -9.52 -11.36
C VAL A 85 7.02 -8.76 -10.70
N LEU A 86 6.81 -8.22 -9.49
CA LEU A 86 7.79 -7.36 -8.83
C LEU A 86 8.48 -8.01 -7.64
N GLY A 87 8.07 -9.22 -7.23
CA GLY A 87 8.57 -9.86 -6.01
C GLY A 87 8.11 -9.17 -4.71
N ILE A 88 7.11 -8.28 -4.79
CA ILE A 88 6.66 -7.47 -3.66
C ILE A 88 5.43 -8.10 -3.02
N THR A 89 5.52 -8.37 -1.71
CA THR A 89 4.37 -8.80 -0.92
C THR A 89 3.69 -7.58 -0.30
N ILE A 90 2.37 -7.46 -0.49
CA ILE A 90 1.56 -6.42 0.13
C ILE A 90 1.17 -6.84 1.56
N GLN A 91 1.49 -5.98 2.52
CA GLN A 91 1.03 -6.07 3.90
C GLN A 91 -0.40 -5.53 3.99
N GLU A 92 -1.36 -6.38 4.35
CA GLU A 92 -2.73 -5.95 4.61
C GLU A 92 -2.88 -5.58 6.09
N VAL A 93 -3.35 -4.37 6.36
CA VAL A 93 -3.74 -3.93 7.71
C VAL A 93 -5.25 -3.80 7.75
N TYR A 94 -5.88 -4.48 8.71
CA TYR A 94 -7.31 -4.39 8.90
C TYR A 94 -7.61 -3.37 9.99
N GLY A 95 -8.29 -2.30 9.63
CA GLY A 95 -8.75 -1.30 10.60
C GLY A 95 -9.85 -1.89 11.50
N THR A 96 -9.78 -1.57 12.79
CA THR A 96 -10.86 -1.79 13.76
C THR A 96 -11.93 -0.72 13.68
#